data_AF-A0AA85KES9-F1
#
_entry.id   AF-A0AA85KES9-F1
#
_cell.length_a   1.000
_cell.length_b   1.000
_cell.length_c   1.000
_cell.angle_alpha   90.00
_cell.angle_beta   90.00
_cell.angle_gamma   90.00
#
_symmetry.space_group_name_H-M   'P 1'
#
loop_
_entity.id
_entity.type
_entity.pdbx_description
1 polymer ?
#
loop_
_entity_poly.entity_id
_entity_poly.type
_entity_poly.pdbx_seq_one_letter_code
_entity_poly.pdbx_strand_id
1 'polypeptide(L)'
;MSGELDFTQAFEARLSMMNLTKKKLDEFMDNYPVKLTPGIENLIQQFKENGVHIYLVSGGLYPLVSRVAKVLNIPEENIYANKLIFTDEGTYSGFDHSEPTSRSNGKSLVVAELMNKLQTSVMIIGDGMTDANACPPAEVFIGFGVNVIRPTVQNISTYFCTSVNELIELLKTNKMLK
;
A
#
# COMPACT_ATOMS: atom_id res chain seq x y z
N MET A 1 0.51 14.54 2.00
CA MET A 1 0.54 15.26 3.29
C MET A 1 1.99 15.57 3.60
N SER A 2 2.30 16.81 3.97
CA SER A 2 3.63 17.41 4.11
C SER A 2 4.36 17.07 5.43
N GLY A 3 4.11 15.91 6.03
CA GLY A 3 4.90 15.39 7.16
C GLY A 3 4.75 16.09 8.52
N GLU A 4 3.94 17.15 8.65
CA GLU A 4 3.86 17.95 9.89
C GLU A 4 2.75 17.52 10.87
N LEU A 5 1.78 16.71 10.44
CA LEU A 5 0.81 16.07 11.34
C LEU A 5 1.22 14.61 11.55
N ASP A 6 1.23 14.15 12.81
CA ASP A 6 1.34 12.72 13.12
C ASP A 6 0.29 11.96 12.30
N PHE A 7 0.73 11.03 11.45
CA PHE A 7 -0.13 10.27 10.55
C PHE A 7 -1.33 9.70 11.30
N THR A 8 -1.09 9.21 12.52
CA THR A 8 -2.09 8.63 13.42
C THR A 8 -3.18 9.65 13.73
N GLN A 9 -2.81 10.84 14.21
CA GLN A 9 -3.75 11.92 14.55
C GLN A 9 -4.52 12.41 13.33
N ALA A 10 -3.84 12.57 12.18
CA ALA A 10 -4.50 12.97 10.94
C ALA A 10 -5.46 11.90 10.42
N PHE A 11 -5.16 10.63 10.63
CA PHE A 11 -6.03 9.52 10.26
C PHE A 11 -7.25 9.42 11.18
N GLU A 12 -7.06 9.50 12.50
CA GLU A 12 -8.13 9.58 13.50
C GLU A 12 -9.08 10.74 13.22
N ALA A 13 -8.54 11.95 13.02
CA ALA A 13 -9.33 13.15 12.76
C ALA A 13 -10.17 13.02 11.48
N ARG A 14 -9.62 12.40 10.42
CA ARG A 14 -10.38 12.16 9.19
C ARG A 14 -11.52 11.17 9.42
N LEU A 15 -11.28 10.09 10.16
CA LEU A 15 -12.28 9.06 10.42
C LEU A 15 -13.39 9.56 11.34
N SER A 16 -13.06 10.33 12.38
CA SER A 16 -14.05 10.90 13.29
C SER A 16 -15.00 11.89 12.59
N MET A 17 -14.53 12.63 11.58
CA MET A 17 -15.37 13.54 10.79
C MET A 17 -16.34 12.82 9.84
N MET A 18 -16.11 11.54 9.51
CA MET A 18 -16.91 10.82 8.51
C MET A 18 -18.24 10.28 9.05
N ASN A 19 -18.46 10.28 10.37
CA ASN A 19 -19.64 9.64 11.01
C ASN A 19 -19.91 8.24 10.41
N LEU A 20 -18.84 7.44 10.34
CA LEU A 20 -18.81 6.18 9.64
C LEU A 20 -19.60 5.11 10.40
N THR A 21 -20.38 4.32 9.68
CA THR A 21 -21.02 3.11 10.19
C THR A 21 -20.66 1.94 9.29
N LYS A 22 -20.75 0.72 9.82
CA LYS A 22 -20.51 -0.51 9.05
C LYS A 22 -21.40 -0.56 7.81
N LYS A 23 -22.70 -0.23 7.99
CA LYS A 23 -23.67 -0.14 6.88
C LYS A 23 -23.23 0.83 5.77
N LYS A 24 -22.79 2.05 6.12
CA LYS A 24 -22.31 3.03 5.13
C LYS A 24 -21.07 2.53 4.38
N LEU A 25 -20.17 1.84 5.09
CA LEU A 25 -18.99 1.26 4.48
C LEU A 25 -19.37 0.14 3.50
N ASP A 26 -20.28 -0.74 3.89
CA ASP A 26 -20.79 -1.82 3.04
C ASP A 26 -21.50 -1.25 1.79
N GLU A 27 -22.39 -0.27 1.97
CA GLU A 27 -23.05 0.44 0.86
C GLU A 27 -22.04 1.12 -0.08
N PHE A 28 -20.98 1.72 0.46
CA PHE A 28 -19.91 2.28 -0.36
C PHE A 28 -19.19 1.18 -1.16
N MET A 29 -18.88 0.05 -0.54
CA MET A 29 -18.22 -1.06 -1.22
C MET A 29 -19.07 -1.63 -2.34
N ASP A 30 -20.38 -1.75 -2.15
CA ASP A 30 -21.29 -2.28 -3.16
C ASP A 30 -21.46 -1.34 -4.36
N ASN A 31 -21.47 -0.03 -4.14
CA ASN A 31 -21.76 0.95 -5.19
C ASN A 31 -20.52 1.45 -5.95
N TYR A 32 -19.32 1.33 -5.37
CA TYR A 32 -18.10 1.86 -5.98
C TYR A 32 -17.13 0.72 -6.31
N PRO A 33 -17.06 0.28 -7.59
CA PRO A 33 -16.17 -0.80 -8.00
C PRO A 33 -14.70 -0.36 -7.94
N VAL A 34 -13.80 -1.34 -7.77
CA VAL A 34 -12.35 -1.13 -7.81
C VAL A 34 -11.94 -0.66 -9.21
N LYS A 35 -11.17 0.41 -9.27
CA LYS A 35 -10.50 0.88 -10.50
C LYS A 35 -9.02 0.60 -10.37
N LEU A 36 -8.51 -0.31 -11.20
CA LEU A 36 -7.10 -0.65 -11.23
C LEU A 36 -6.33 0.30 -12.13
N THR A 37 -5.07 0.57 -11.77
CA THR A 37 -4.14 1.24 -12.67
C THR A 37 -3.95 0.41 -13.94
N PRO A 38 -4.05 1.01 -15.15
CA PRO A 38 -3.88 0.28 -16.39
C PRO A 38 -2.58 -0.53 -16.44
N GLY A 39 -2.69 -1.81 -16.79
CA GLY A 39 -1.55 -2.73 -16.89
C GLY A 39 -1.11 -3.40 -15.58
N ILE A 40 -1.66 -3.02 -14.41
CA ILE A 40 -1.21 -3.58 -13.13
C ILE A 40 -1.41 -5.10 -13.05
N GLU A 41 -2.47 -5.64 -13.67
CA GLU A 41 -2.71 -7.09 -13.70
C GLU A 41 -1.57 -7.84 -14.40
N ASN A 42 -1.06 -7.28 -15.51
CA ASN A 42 0.09 -7.83 -16.22
C ASN A 42 1.35 -7.77 -15.36
N LEU A 43 1.58 -6.67 -14.63
CA LEU A 43 2.71 -6.58 -13.69
C LEU A 43 2.63 -7.66 -12.60
N ILE A 44 1.46 -7.83 -11.99
CA ILE A 44 1.21 -8.85 -10.96
C ILE A 44 1.43 -10.25 -11.53
N GLN A 45 0.98 -10.51 -12.76
CA GLN A 45 1.23 -11.79 -13.43
C GLN A 45 2.72 -12.03 -13.65
N GLN A 46 3.47 -11.04 -14.13
CA GLN A 46 4.93 -11.14 -14.30
C GLN A 46 5.62 -11.44 -12.96
N PHE A 47 5.22 -10.80 -11.86
CA PHE A 47 5.75 -11.12 -10.52
C PHE A 47 5.50 -12.59 -10.14
N LYS A 48 4.26 -13.08 -10.32
CA LYS A 48 3.91 -14.48 -10.02
C LYS A 48 4.70 -15.48 -10.87
N GLU A 49 4.84 -15.21 -12.17
CA GLU A 49 5.60 -16.06 -13.11
C GLU A 49 7.09 -16.15 -12.76
N ASN A 50 7.63 -15.12 -12.09
CA ASN A 50 9.01 -15.08 -11.62
C ASN A 50 9.15 -15.47 -10.13
N GLY A 51 8.10 -16.00 -9.50
CA GLY A 51 8.15 -16.46 -8.11
C GLY A 51 8.29 -15.35 -7.06
N VAL A 52 8.00 -14.10 -7.41
CA VAL A 52 8.08 -12.95 -6.50
C VAL A 52 6.90 -12.98 -5.53
N HIS A 53 7.18 -12.88 -4.23
CA HIS A 53 6.14 -12.71 -3.22
C HIS A 53 5.59 -11.28 -3.27
N ILE A 54 4.27 -11.16 -3.42
CA ILE A 54 3.59 -9.86 -3.60
C ILE A 54 2.83 -9.51 -2.34
N TYR A 55 3.07 -8.30 -1.81
CA TYR A 55 2.38 -7.74 -0.65
C TYR A 55 1.76 -6.40 -0.98
N LEU A 56 0.58 -6.12 -0.40
CA LEU A 56 -0.06 -4.80 -0.46
C LEU A 56 0.08 -4.13 0.91
N VAL A 57 0.83 -3.03 0.98
CA VAL A 57 1.10 -2.29 2.23
C VAL A 57 0.55 -0.88 2.12
N SER A 58 -0.49 -0.56 2.89
CA SER A 58 -1.27 0.66 2.73
C SER A 58 -1.62 1.31 4.07
N GLY A 59 -1.50 2.63 4.17
CA GLY A 59 -2.09 3.41 5.27
C GLY A 59 -3.61 3.60 5.14
N GLY A 60 -4.23 3.00 4.11
CA GLY A 60 -5.67 3.01 3.89
C GLY A 60 -6.40 1.93 4.70
N LEU A 61 -7.68 1.73 4.37
CA LEU A 61 -8.58 0.83 5.08
C LEU A 61 -8.51 -0.59 4.51
N TYR A 62 -8.37 -1.58 5.40
CA TYR A 62 -8.31 -3.00 5.04
C TYR A 62 -9.43 -3.45 4.08
N PRO A 63 -10.72 -3.12 4.29
CA PRO A 63 -11.78 -3.56 3.39
C PRO A 63 -11.60 -3.06 1.94
N LEU A 64 -11.02 -1.88 1.75
CA LEU A 64 -10.76 -1.33 0.42
C LEU A 64 -9.57 -2.05 -0.26
N VAL A 65 -8.50 -2.30 0.52
CA VAL A 65 -7.30 -2.97 0.01
C VAL A 65 -7.59 -4.45 -0.28
N SER A 66 -8.40 -5.11 0.55
CA SER A 66 -8.85 -6.49 0.35
C SER A 66 -9.62 -6.66 -0.96
N ARG A 67 -10.48 -5.71 -1.34
CA ARG A 67 -11.14 -5.75 -2.66
C ARG A 67 -10.15 -5.70 -3.82
N VAL A 68 -9.10 -4.87 -3.72
CA VAL A 68 -8.03 -4.80 -4.72
C VAL A 68 -7.26 -6.12 -4.78
N ALA A 69 -6.86 -6.65 -3.61
CA ALA A 69 -6.14 -7.92 -3.50
C ALA A 69 -6.92 -9.07 -4.14
N LYS A 70 -8.23 -9.16 -3.87
CA LYS A 70 -9.12 -10.18 -4.43
C LYS A 70 -9.17 -10.12 -5.95
N VAL A 71 -9.28 -8.94 -6.55
CA VAL A 71 -9.26 -8.79 -8.03
C VAL A 71 -7.90 -9.22 -8.59
N LEU A 72 -6.81 -8.91 -7.91
CA LEU A 72 -5.45 -9.26 -8.34
C LEU A 72 -5.01 -10.69 -7.95
N ASN A 73 -5.89 -11.46 -7.33
CA ASN A 73 -5.60 -12.79 -6.76
C ASN A 73 -4.36 -12.77 -5.86
N ILE A 74 -4.29 -11.80 -4.95
CA ILE A 74 -3.27 -11.69 -3.89
C ILE A 74 -3.91 -12.22 -2.59
N PRO A 75 -3.25 -13.14 -1.87
CA PRO A 75 -3.79 -13.70 -0.63
C PRO A 75 -4.04 -12.63 0.44
N GLU A 76 -5.04 -12.83 1.30
CA GLU A 76 -5.38 -11.86 2.35
C GLU A 76 -4.26 -11.72 3.39
N GLU A 77 -3.52 -12.79 3.67
CA GLU A 77 -2.34 -12.79 4.54
C GLU A 77 -1.18 -11.94 4.03
N ASN A 78 -1.25 -11.48 2.77
CA ASN A 78 -0.27 -10.58 2.16
C ASN A 78 -0.70 -9.10 2.19
N ILE A 79 -1.73 -8.77 2.98
CA ILE A 79 -2.26 -7.42 3.11
C ILE A 79 -1.88 -6.84 4.48
N TYR A 80 -1.24 -5.68 4.45
CA TYR A 80 -1.03 -4.84 5.63
C TYR A 80 -1.76 -3.52 5.42
N ALA A 81 -2.82 -3.29 6.22
CA ALA A 81 -3.67 -2.11 6.12
C ALA A 81 -4.43 -1.84 7.42
N ASN A 82 -4.90 -0.60 7.61
CA ASN A 82 -5.59 -0.21 8.85
C ASN A 82 -6.98 -0.84 8.95
N LYS A 83 -7.27 -1.47 10.09
CA LYS A 83 -8.56 -2.12 10.37
C LYS A 83 -9.42 -1.22 11.25
N LEU A 84 -10.66 -0.97 10.81
CA LEU A 84 -11.63 -0.20 11.58
C LEU A 84 -12.27 -1.07 12.66
N ILE A 85 -12.56 -0.47 13.80
CA ILE A 85 -13.29 -1.07 14.91
C ILE A 85 -14.66 -0.40 14.96
N PHE A 86 -15.71 -1.22 15.06
CA PHE A 86 -17.09 -0.77 15.18
C PHE A 86 -17.67 -1.27 16.51
N THR A 87 -18.59 -0.50 17.09
CA THR A 87 -19.43 -0.95 18.21
C THR A 87 -20.39 -2.05 17.76
N ASP A 88 -21.07 -2.71 18.70
CA ASP A 88 -22.09 -3.72 18.41
C ASP A 88 -23.25 -3.15 17.58
N GLU A 89 -23.56 -1.86 17.74
CA GLU A 89 -24.55 -1.12 16.94
C GLU A 89 -24.03 -0.72 15.55
N GLY A 90 -22.78 -1.06 15.22
CA GLY A 90 -22.16 -0.80 13.92
C GLY A 90 -21.65 0.62 13.72
N THR A 91 -21.47 1.40 14.80
CA THR A 91 -20.90 2.76 14.73
C THR A 91 -19.38 2.72 14.84
N TYR A 92 -18.66 3.54 14.09
CA TYR A 92 -17.20 3.63 14.20
C TYR A 92 -16.76 3.98 15.63
N SER A 93 -15.84 3.19 16.18
CA SER A 93 -15.32 3.33 17.55
C SER A 93 -13.80 3.54 17.60
N GLY A 94 -13.10 3.50 16.45
CA GLY A 94 -11.65 3.58 16.38
C GLY A 94 -11.08 2.68 15.30
N PHE A 95 -9.76 2.49 15.30
CA PHE A 95 -9.07 1.51 14.47
C PHE A 95 -8.03 0.74 15.29
N ASP A 96 -7.56 -0.37 14.73
CA ASP A 96 -6.58 -1.22 15.38
C ASP A 96 -5.18 -0.58 15.35
N HIS A 97 -4.73 -0.10 16.51
CA HIS A 97 -3.40 0.50 16.70
C HIS A 97 -2.25 -0.52 16.74
N SER A 98 -2.56 -1.82 16.73
CA SER A 98 -1.56 -2.88 16.62
C SER A 98 -1.08 -3.07 15.18
N GLU A 99 -1.88 -2.65 14.19
CA GLU A 99 -1.50 -2.68 12.78
C GLU A 99 -0.29 -1.75 12.54
N PRO A 100 0.83 -2.23 11.95
CA PRO A 100 2.00 -1.39 11.72
C PRO A 100 1.68 -0.13 10.90
N THR A 101 0.78 -0.26 9.92
CA THR A 101 0.33 0.81 9.02
C THR A 101 -0.46 1.93 9.71
N SER A 102 -0.76 1.79 11.00
CA SER A 102 -1.40 2.83 11.80
C SER A 102 -0.44 3.97 12.18
N ARG A 103 0.87 3.77 11.98
CA ARG A 103 1.94 4.69 12.39
C ARG A 103 2.68 5.27 11.19
N SER A 104 3.33 6.42 11.40
CA SER A 104 4.08 7.15 10.36
C SER A 104 5.20 6.32 9.69
N ASN A 105 5.85 5.42 10.43
CA ASN A 105 6.89 4.52 9.91
C ASN A 105 6.36 3.12 9.56
N GLY A 106 5.04 2.94 9.47
CA GLY A 106 4.40 1.63 9.36
C GLY A 106 4.89 0.78 8.18
N LYS A 107 5.08 1.39 7.01
CA LYS A 107 5.61 0.66 5.84
C LYS A 107 7.02 0.12 6.06
N SER A 108 7.88 0.91 6.69
CA SER A 108 9.24 0.50 7.06
C SER A 108 9.23 -0.68 8.04
N LEU A 109 8.32 -0.67 9.03
CA LEU A 109 8.13 -1.79 9.97
C LEU A 109 7.67 -3.07 9.25
N VAL A 110 6.71 -2.96 8.33
CA VAL A 110 6.24 -4.11 7.53
C VAL A 110 7.37 -4.66 6.66
N VAL A 111 8.17 -3.81 6.01
CA VAL A 111 9.32 -4.28 5.23
C VAL A 111 10.31 -5.04 6.12
N ALA A 112 10.64 -4.50 7.30
CA ALA A 112 11.54 -5.20 8.24
C ALA A 112 10.98 -6.57 8.66
N GLU A 113 9.68 -6.65 8.96
CA GLU A 113 9.00 -7.89 9.30
C GLU A 113 9.06 -8.90 8.15
N LEU A 114 8.76 -8.47 6.92
CA LEU A 114 8.78 -9.32 5.73
C LEU A 114 10.18 -9.84 5.40
N MET A 115 11.21 -8.99 5.49
CA MET A 115 12.61 -9.43 5.32
C MET A 115 13.00 -10.49 6.35
N ASN A 116 12.60 -10.30 7.61
CA ASN A 116 12.84 -11.30 8.67
C ASN A 116 12.03 -12.58 8.48
N LYS A 117 10.80 -12.50 7.98
CA LYS A 117 9.93 -13.66 7.76
C LYS A 117 10.33 -14.48 6.54
N LEU A 118 10.66 -13.80 5.44
CA LEU A 118 10.90 -14.42 4.14
C LEU A 118 12.38 -14.68 3.86
N GLN A 119 13.28 -14.10 4.66
CA GLN A 119 14.74 -14.23 4.50
C GLN A 119 15.22 -13.86 3.08
N THR A 120 14.60 -12.83 2.50
CA THR A 120 14.89 -12.33 1.15
C THR A 120 14.87 -10.80 1.12
N SER A 121 15.46 -10.22 0.09
CA SER A 121 15.38 -8.79 -0.18
C SER A 121 13.95 -8.36 -0.50
N VAL A 122 13.63 -7.12 -0.13
CA VAL A 122 12.33 -6.51 -0.40
C VAL A 122 12.54 -5.24 -1.23
N MET A 123 11.78 -5.15 -2.31
CA MET A 123 11.60 -3.94 -3.09
C MET A 123 10.27 -3.29 -2.73
N ILE A 124 10.27 -1.96 -2.58
CA ILE A 124 9.04 -1.19 -2.41
C ILE A 124 8.77 -0.31 -3.63
N ILE A 125 7.51 -0.30 -4.08
CA ILE A 125 7.03 0.46 -5.22
C ILE A 125 5.87 1.33 -4.75
N GLY A 126 5.97 2.65 -4.90
CA GLY A 126 4.93 3.56 -4.40
C GLY A 126 5.11 5.02 -4.79
N ASP A 127 4.08 5.82 -4.61
CA ASP A 127 4.05 7.24 -5.02
C ASP A 127 4.43 8.21 -3.88
N GLY A 128 4.48 7.74 -2.64
CA GLY A 128 4.52 8.57 -1.45
C GLY A 128 5.88 8.62 -0.75
N MET A 129 6.06 9.65 0.08
CA MET A 129 7.23 9.74 0.96
C MET A 129 7.30 8.61 1.99
N THR A 130 6.17 8.09 2.43
CA THR A 130 6.14 6.94 3.35
C THR A 130 6.61 5.64 2.68
N ASP A 131 6.49 5.53 1.36
CA ASP A 131 7.07 4.43 0.57
C ASP A 131 8.59 4.60 0.47
N ALA A 132 9.03 5.80 0.10
CA ALA A 132 10.45 6.13 0.01
C ALA A 132 11.18 5.90 1.34
N ASN A 133 10.57 6.32 2.45
CA ASN A 133 11.13 6.17 3.80
C ASN A 133 11.18 4.71 4.30
N ALA A 134 10.57 3.75 3.57
CA ALA A 134 10.71 2.33 3.86
C ALA A 134 11.99 1.72 3.24
N CYS A 135 12.82 2.53 2.58
CA CYS A 135 14.10 2.17 2.00
C CYS A 135 15.19 3.09 2.56
N PRO A 136 15.95 2.67 3.60
CA PRO A 136 15.96 1.35 4.25
C PRO A 136 14.71 1.09 5.16
N PRO A 137 14.40 -0.18 5.49
CA PRO A 137 15.19 -1.39 5.30
C PRO A 137 15.04 -2.08 3.94
N ALA A 138 14.10 -1.68 3.08
CA ALA A 138 14.03 -2.19 1.71
C ALA A 138 15.37 -1.98 1.01
N GLU A 139 15.71 -2.90 0.10
CA GLU A 139 16.95 -2.80 -0.68
C GLU A 139 16.79 -1.80 -1.82
N VAL A 140 15.58 -1.73 -2.40
CA VAL A 140 15.25 -0.85 -3.52
C VAL A 140 13.91 -0.18 -3.31
N PHE A 141 13.87 1.12 -3.54
CA PHE A 141 12.64 1.88 -3.74
C PHE A 141 12.51 2.30 -5.20
N ILE A 142 11.34 2.07 -5.78
CA ILE A 142 10.93 2.59 -7.09
C ILE A 142 9.78 3.56 -6.88
N GLY A 143 10.01 4.84 -7.17
CA GLY A 143 8.96 5.85 -7.16
C GLY A 143 8.00 5.62 -8.33
N PHE A 144 6.69 5.66 -8.06
CA PHE A 144 5.68 5.32 -9.06
C PHE A 144 4.61 6.41 -9.22
N GLY A 145 4.87 7.31 -10.17
CA GLY A 145 4.04 8.49 -10.44
C GLY A 145 2.87 8.26 -11.41
N VAL A 146 2.33 7.04 -11.50
CA VAL A 146 1.32 6.68 -12.53
C VAL A 146 0.00 7.43 -12.42
N ASN A 147 -0.40 7.80 -11.21
CA ASN A 147 -1.62 8.56 -10.96
C ASN A 147 -1.32 10.01 -10.57
N VAL A 148 -0.26 10.23 -9.79
CA VAL A 148 0.16 11.54 -9.29
C VAL A 148 1.68 11.57 -9.22
N ILE A 149 2.30 12.53 -9.89
CA ILE A 149 3.73 12.80 -9.76
C ILE A 149 3.93 13.71 -8.55
N ARG A 150 4.72 13.25 -7.58
CA ARG A 150 5.15 14.05 -6.42
C ARG A 150 6.60 14.47 -6.63
N PRO A 151 6.90 15.76 -6.85
CA PRO A 151 8.27 16.21 -7.13
C PRO A 151 9.28 15.78 -6.07
N THR A 152 8.90 15.79 -4.79
CA THR A 152 9.78 15.35 -3.70
C THR A 152 10.15 13.88 -3.81
N VAL A 153 9.20 13.01 -4.15
CA VAL A 153 9.44 11.56 -4.32
C VAL A 153 10.26 11.31 -5.59
N GLN A 154 9.92 11.97 -6.69
CA GLN A 154 10.66 11.87 -7.94
C GLN A 154 12.13 12.24 -7.77
N ASN A 155 12.42 13.33 -7.05
CA ASN A 155 13.78 13.83 -6.86
C ASN A 155 14.67 12.93 -5.99
N ILE A 156 14.08 12.15 -5.07
CA ILE A 156 14.84 11.25 -4.18
C ILE A 156 14.91 9.81 -4.70
N SER A 157 14.09 9.46 -5.70
CA SER A 157 14.01 8.09 -6.19
C SER A 157 15.18 7.80 -7.14
N THR A 158 15.95 6.75 -6.86
CA THR A 158 16.93 6.22 -7.83
C THR A 158 16.26 5.78 -9.12
N TYR A 159 15.08 5.18 -8.99
CA TYR A 159 14.25 4.72 -10.10
C TYR A 159 12.87 5.36 -9.99
N PHE A 160 12.38 5.95 -11.07
CA PHE A 160 11.05 6.56 -11.11
C PHE A 160 10.33 6.17 -12.40
N CYS A 161 9.11 5.65 -12.28
CA CYS A 161 8.28 5.25 -13.42
C CYS A 161 6.94 6.00 -13.39
N THR A 162 6.43 6.33 -14.57
CA THR A 162 5.14 7.00 -14.77
C THR A 162 4.10 6.11 -15.44
N SER A 163 4.49 4.90 -15.86
CA SER A 163 3.58 3.90 -16.39
C SER A 163 3.98 2.50 -15.93
N VAL A 164 3.02 1.56 -15.95
CA VAL A 164 3.32 0.15 -15.62
C VAL A 164 4.29 -0.46 -16.63
N ASN A 165 4.25 -0.04 -17.90
CA ASN A 165 5.16 -0.53 -18.92
C ASN A 165 6.61 -0.12 -18.62
N GLU A 166 6.85 1.15 -18.27
CA GLU A 166 8.17 1.63 -17.84
C GLU A 166 8.69 0.83 -16.63
N LEU A 167 7.81 0.53 -15.67
CA LEU A 167 8.16 -0.27 -14.51
C LEU A 167 8.56 -1.70 -14.91
N ILE A 168 7.80 -2.36 -15.78
CA ILE A 168 8.14 -3.70 -16.28
C ILE A 168 9.48 -3.69 -17.03
N GLU A 169 9.72 -2.71 -17.89
CA GLU A 169 10.97 -2.56 -18.64
C GLU A 169 12.17 -2.33 -17.70
N LEU A 170 11.99 -1.49 -16.68
CA LEU A 170 13.01 -1.22 -15.67
C LEU A 170 13.37 -2.48 -14.89
N LEU A 171 12.37 -3.23 -14.42
CA LEU A 171 12.56 -4.48 -13.68
C LEU A 171 13.32 -5.52 -14.52
N LYS A 172 12.98 -5.65 -15.81
CA LYS A 172 13.67 -6.55 -16.75
C LYS A 172 15.11 -6.12 -17.02
N THR A 173 15.33 -4.85 -17.30
CA THR A 173 16.65 -4.30 -17.65
C THR A 173 17.64 -4.45 -16.51
N ASN A 174 17.18 -4.24 -15.27
CA ASN A 174 18.02 -4.35 -14.08
C ASN A 174 18.02 -5.75 -13.44
N LYS A 175 17.37 -6.74 -14.08
CA LYS A 175 17.26 -8.13 -13.58
C LYS A 175 16.71 -8.24 -12.15
N MET A 176 15.76 -7.39 -11.78
CA MET A 176 15.19 -7.32 -10.43
C MET A 176 14.07 -8.34 -10.16
N LEU A 177 13.79 -9.23 -11.12
CA LEU A 177 12.78 -10.29 -11.01
C LEU A 177 13.40 -11.68 -10.85
N LYS A 178 14.72 -11.78 -10.68
CA LYS A 178 15.46 -13.04 -10.64
C LYS A 178 16.16 -13.26 -9.32
#